data_AF-A0A7W0CSD1-F1
#
_entry.id   AF-A0A7W0CSD1-F1
#
_cell.length_a   1.000
_cell.length_b   1.000
_cell.length_c   1.000
_cell.angle_alpha   90.00
_cell.angle_beta   90.00
_cell.angle_gamma   90.00
#
_symmetry.space_group_name_H-M   'P 1'
#
loop_
_entity.id
_entity.type
_entity.pdbx_description
1 polymer ?
#
loop_
_entity_poly.entity_id
_entity_poly.type
_entity_poly.pdbx_seq_one_letter_code
_entity_poly.pdbx_strand_id
1 'polypeptide(L)'
;MEIHAVSTLITGDRAARLDARPPARPPRLRRWLTGWAFVTPAVALFLLMGVYTIASGFLLSFATWNGFTPQWTWVGLKNYADLLYADLTLAPELRRALWNTLQVMVAVPVLTVVVALPLAMMLNSVTRLRALLRSVYFLPYVTSGIAVYYAWRYVLQPDGAINLLLGSLGLGSLAQPQGWLGNPDTALPTLILILVWSSVPVATLLYLSGLQAIDGNVIEAAQIDGAAPRHVLRHIIWPLLRPITIAIVLLGVRDALHGFQIFLIMTNGGPGGHTDVLGLMTYRLSFMKGLAPTLGVASALGWLLFAGAVLMTLAFGRRVR
;
A
#
# COMPACT_ATOMS: atom_id res chain seq x y z
N MET A 1 6.62 50.26 69.09
CA MET A 1 7.99 49.71 69.22
C MET A 1 7.92 48.23 68.85
N GLU A 2 7.76 47.91 67.57
CA GLU A 2 7.63 46.50 67.15
C GLU A 2 7.94 46.38 65.63
N ILE A 3 9.10 46.93 65.23
CA ILE A 3 9.66 46.74 63.88
C ILE A 3 10.46 45.42 63.79
N HIS A 4 10.57 44.65 64.89
CA HIS A 4 11.38 43.44 64.93
C HIS A 4 10.70 42.14 64.51
N ALA A 5 9.38 42.10 64.30
CA ALA A 5 8.66 40.83 64.13
C ALA A 5 8.53 40.32 62.68
N VAL A 6 8.84 41.14 61.66
CA VAL A 6 8.60 40.75 60.25
C VAL A 6 9.87 40.23 59.55
N SER A 7 11.05 40.42 60.15
CA SER A 7 12.33 39.97 59.55
C SER A 7 12.63 38.49 59.73
N THR A 8 11.90 37.77 60.59
CA THR A 8 12.22 36.37 60.98
C THR A 8 11.40 35.31 60.24
N LEU A 9 10.34 35.69 59.51
CA LEU A 9 9.51 34.73 58.77
C LEU A 9 9.92 34.53 57.30
N ILE A 10 10.81 35.37 56.76
CA ILE A 10 11.31 35.24 55.37
C ILE A 10 12.62 34.42 55.28
N THR A 11 13.31 34.23 56.41
CA THR A 11 14.60 33.53 56.45
C THR A 11 14.50 32.03 56.70
N GLY A 12 13.36 31.51 57.17
CA GLY A 12 13.16 30.08 57.45
C GLY A 12 12.88 29.21 56.22
N ASP A 13 12.19 29.74 55.20
CA ASP A 13 11.71 28.93 54.06
C ASP A 13 12.64 28.96 52.83
N ARG A 14 13.68 29.81 52.84
CA ARG A 14 14.72 29.82 51.80
C ARG A 14 15.82 28.79 52.03
N ALA A 15 16.07 28.40 53.28
CA ALA A 15 17.10 27.40 53.59
C ALA A 15 16.66 25.97 53.22
N ALA A 16 15.36 25.65 53.34
CA ALA A 16 14.84 24.30 53.06
C ALA A 16 14.75 23.94 51.56
N ARG A 17 14.81 24.94 50.65
CA ARG A 17 14.74 24.70 49.20
C ARG A 17 16.12 24.56 48.53
N LEU A 18 17.20 24.85 49.24
CA LEU A 18 18.57 24.78 48.68
C LEU A 18 19.24 23.41 48.86
N ASP A 19 18.66 22.52 49.66
CA ASP A 19 19.19 21.16 49.92
C ASP A 19 18.48 20.05 49.14
N ALA A 20 17.58 20.37 48.21
CA ALA A 20 17.07 19.40 47.25
C ALA A 20 18.17 19.05 46.23
N ARG A 21 19.14 18.22 46.65
CA ARG A 21 20.12 17.61 45.76
C ARG A 21 19.36 17.05 44.55
N PRO A 22 19.70 17.42 43.31
CA PRO A 22 19.05 16.84 42.14
C PRO A 22 19.17 15.32 42.24
N PRO A 23 18.10 14.55 41.97
CA PRO A 23 18.15 13.10 42.12
C PRO A 23 19.35 12.58 41.34
N ALA A 24 20.23 11.84 42.03
CA ALA A 24 21.44 11.30 41.45
C ALA A 24 21.07 10.57 40.15
N ARG A 25 21.59 11.06 39.02
CA ARG A 25 21.29 10.46 37.71
C ARG A 25 21.72 9.00 37.80
N PRO A 26 20.83 8.02 37.53
CA PRO A 26 21.22 6.61 37.62
C PRO A 26 22.44 6.37 36.73
N PRO A 27 23.37 5.51 37.15
CA PRO A 27 24.61 5.27 36.42
C PRO A 27 24.29 4.92 34.97
N ARG A 28 25.12 5.37 34.03
CA ARG A 28 24.89 5.20 32.58
C ARG A 28 24.50 3.76 32.22
N LEU A 29 25.12 2.77 32.86
CA LEU A 29 24.80 1.35 32.73
C LEU A 29 23.35 1.00 33.10
N ARG A 30 22.81 1.53 34.21
CA ARG A 30 21.42 1.27 34.62
C ARG A 30 20.41 1.86 33.63
N ARG A 31 20.68 3.05 33.07
CA ARG A 31 19.85 3.64 32.01
C ARG A 31 19.86 2.78 30.73
N TRP A 32 21.03 2.29 30.33
CA TRP A 32 21.19 1.39 29.19
C TRP A 32 20.46 0.06 29.40
N LEU A 33 20.61 -0.58 30.56
CA LEU A 33 19.93 -1.83 30.89
C LEU A 33 18.41 -1.66 30.96
N THR A 34 17.92 -0.56 31.54
CA THR A 34 16.48 -0.26 31.54
C THR A 34 15.97 -0.03 30.12
N GLY A 35 16.70 0.72 29.27
CA GLY A 35 16.34 0.92 27.87
C GLY A 35 16.26 -0.39 27.08
N TRP A 36 17.26 -1.26 27.23
CA TRP A 36 17.23 -2.60 26.62
C TRP A 36 16.08 -3.44 27.16
N ALA A 37 15.84 -3.47 28.48
CA ALA A 37 14.74 -4.24 29.08
C ALA A 37 13.35 -3.86 28.53
N PHE A 38 13.12 -2.58 28.18
CA PHE A 38 11.87 -2.16 27.52
C PHE A 38 11.78 -2.58 26.05
N VAL A 39 12.92 -2.67 25.36
CA VAL A 39 12.99 -3.05 23.94
C VAL A 39 13.02 -4.57 23.76
N THR A 40 13.56 -5.31 24.73
CA THR A 40 13.78 -6.77 24.67
C THR A 40 12.50 -7.55 24.35
N PRO A 41 11.32 -7.30 24.95
CA PRO A 41 10.11 -8.06 24.62
C PRO A 41 9.70 -7.88 23.15
N ALA A 42 9.78 -6.66 22.63
CA ALA A 42 9.46 -6.36 21.24
C ALA A 42 10.45 -7.01 20.26
N VAL A 43 11.76 -6.91 20.55
CA VAL A 43 12.81 -7.53 19.73
C VAL A 43 12.74 -9.05 19.80
N ALA A 44 12.49 -9.62 20.98
CA ALA A 44 12.35 -11.06 21.16
C ALA A 44 11.17 -11.61 20.34
N LEU A 45 10.01 -10.96 20.40
CA LEU A 45 8.86 -11.33 19.56
C LEU A 45 9.19 -11.21 18.07
N PHE A 46 9.85 -10.13 17.65
CA PHE A 46 10.26 -9.95 16.26
C PHE A 46 11.24 -11.04 15.79
N LEU A 47 12.22 -11.42 16.61
CA LEU A 47 13.17 -12.48 16.27
C LEU A 47 12.48 -13.86 16.26
N LEU A 48 11.72 -14.19 17.29
CA LEU A 48 11.10 -15.50 17.45
C LEU A 48 9.98 -15.76 16.45
N MET A 49 9.18 -14.76 16.10
CA MET A 49 8.07 -14.92 15.15
C MET A 49 8.45 -14.43 13.76
N GLY A 50 9.06 -13.24 13.65
CA GLY A 50 9.41 -12.64 12.36
C GLY A 50 10.59 -13.34 11.70
N VAL A 51 11.76 -13.38 12.35
CA VAL A 51 12.95 -14.00 11.74
C VAL A 51 12.76 -15.50 11.55
N TYR A 52 12.10 -16.19 12.49
CA TYR A 52 11.74 -17.59 12.31
C TYR A 52 10.86 -17.81 11.06
N THR A 53 9.76 -17.08 10.90
CA THR A 53 8.85 -17.29 9.74
C THR A 53 9.54 -16.97 8.42
N ILE A 54 10.37 -15.93 8.37
CA ILE A 54 11.17 -15.58 7.19
C ILE A 54 12.17 -16.70 6.89
N ALA A 55 12.94 -17.14 7.89
CA ALA A 55 13.94 -18.19 7.70
C ALA A 55 13.31 -19.53 7.30
N SER A 56 12.20 -19.94 7.94
CA SER A 56 11.46 -21.13 7.57
C SER A 56 10.91 -21.04 6.14
N GLY A 57 10.36 -19.90 5.74
CA GLY A 57 9.90 -19.69 4.36
C GLY A 57 11.06 -19.72 3.35
N PHE A 58 12.23 -19.19 3.71
CA PHE A 58 13.44 -19.29 2.88
C PHE A 58 13.91 -20.73 2.73
N LEU A 59 14.02 -21.48 3.82
CA LEU A 59 14.42 -22.89 3.73
C LEU A 59 13.38 -23.72 2.97
N LEU A 60 12.10 -23.43 3.16
CA LEU A 60 11.00 -24.09 2.46
C LEU A 60 11.05 -23.84 0.95
N SER A 61 11.59 -22.72 0.47
CA SER A 61 11.72 -22.49 -0.98
C SER A 61 12.63 -23.48 -1.69
N PHE A 62 13.49 -24.18 -0.94
CA PHE A 62 14.37 -25.24 -1.45
C PHE A 62 13.87 -26.67 -1.11
N ALA A 63 12.70 -26.77 -0.51
CA ALA A 63 12.07 -28.04 -0.14
C ALA A 63 10.68 -28.17 -0.80
N THR A 64 10.11 -29.36 -0.83
CA THR A 64 8.70 -29.57 -1.17
C THR A 64 7.97 -30.05 0.07
N TRP A 65 6.79 -29.49 0.30
CA TRP A 65 6.00 -29.75 1.48
C TRP A 65 4.54 -29.38 1.23
N ASN A 66 3.63 -30.13 1.83
CA ASN A 66 2.20 -29.86 1.77
C ASN A 66 1.65 -29.21 3.04
N GLY A 67 2.48 -29.02 4.07
CA GLY A 67 2.08 -28.38 5.33
C GLY A 67 1.54 -29.36 6.37
N PHE A 68 1.23 -30.60 5.97
CA PHE A 68 0.60 -31.61 6.82
C PHE A 68 1.52 -32.79 7.11
N THR A 69 2.49 -33.09 6.23
CA THR A 69 3.45 -34.17 6.49
C THR A 69 4.44 -33.75 7.59
N PRO A 70 4.86 -34.66 8.48
CA PRO A 70 5.81 -34.34 9.56
C PRO A 70 7.18 -33.88 9.06
N GLN A 71 7.54 -34.24 7.82
CA GLN A 71 8.83 -33.96 7.20
C GLN A 71 8.60 -33.26 5.86
N TRP A 72 9.42 -32.26 5.56
CA TRP A 72 9.62 -31.71 4.23
C TRP A 72 10.72 -32.48 3.48
N THR A 73 10.67 -32.50 2.15
CA THR A 73 11.70 -33.14 1.33
C THR A 73 12.55 -32.08 0.63
N TRP A 74 13.86 -32.13 0.81
CA TRP A 74 14.76 -31.17 0.16
C TRP A 74 14.87 -31.44 -1.33
N VAL A 75 14.66 -30.41 -2.15
CA VAL A 75 14.74 -30.50 -3.63
C VAL A 75 15.74 -29.50 -4.23
N GLY A 76 16.45 -28.75 -3.39
CA GLY A 76 17.40 -27.73 -3.82
C GLY A 76 16.73 -26.66 -4.67
N LEU A 77 17.29 -26.38 -5.84
CA LEU A 77 16.81 -25.31 -6.74
C LEU A 77 15.65 -25.73 -7.66
N LYS A 78 15.11 -26.94 -7.51
CA LYS A 78 14.05 -27.46 -8.40
C LYS A 78 12.83 -26.54 -8.45
N ASN A 79 12.37 -26.03 -7.31
CA ASN A 79 11.22 -25.12 -7.25
C ASN A 79 11.41 -23.85 -8.09
N TYR A 80 12.63 -23.30 -8.11
CA TYR A 80 12.96 -22.13 -8.92
C TYR A 80 13.04 -22.49 -10.41
N ALA A 81 13.65 -23.64 -10.74
CA ALA A 81 13.71 -24.13 -12.12
C ALA A 81 12.30 -24.38 -12.68
N ASP A 82 11.44 -25.06 -11.92
CA ASP A 82 10.04 -25.34 -12.28
C ASP A 82 9.27 -24.05 -12.55
N LEU A 83 9.40 -23.04 -11.67
CA LEU A 83 8.76 -21.74 -11.85
C LEU A 83 9.25 -20.99 -13.09
N LEU A 84 10.55 -21.03 -13.39
CA LEU A 84 11.13 -20.18 -14.42
C LEU A 84 11.07 -20.81 -15.82
N TYR A 85 11.29 -22.12 -15.96
CA TYR A 85 11.38 -22.76 -17.28
C TYR A 85 11.16 -24.27 -17.32
N ALA A 86 11.40 -25.02 -16.25
CA ALA A 86 11.43 -26.49 -16.30
C ALA A 86 10.02 -27.12 -16.35
N ASP A 87 9.03 -26.49 -15.73
CA ASP A 87 7.65 -26.96 -15.75
C ASP A 87 6.86 -26.29 -16.89
N LEU A 88 6.28 -27.11 -17.76
CA LEU A 88 5.55 -26.68 -18.95
C LEU A 88 4.23 -25.96 -18.65
N THR A 89 3.75 -26.02 -17.40
CA THR A 89 2.51 -25.38 -16.95
C THR A 89 2.79 -24.16 -16.07
N LEU A 90 3.69 -24.28 -15.09
CA LEU A 90 3.98 -23.21 -14.13
C LEU A 90 4.73 -22.03 -14.78
N ALA A 91 5.69 -22.30 -15.68
CA ALA A 91 6.47 -21.23 -16.28
C ALA A 91 5.64 -20.29 -17.19
N PRO A 92 4.74 -20.79 -18.05
CA PRO A 92 3.79 -19.93 -18.76
C PRO A 92 2.83 -19.17 -17.84
N GLU A 93 2.29 -19.83 -16.80
CA GLU A 93 1.41 -19.18 -15.81
C GLU A 93 2.15 -18.04 -15.08
N LEU A 94 3.39 -18.27 -14.66
CA LEU A 94 4.23 -17.24 -14.03
C LEU A 94 4.45 -16.06 -14.97
N ARG A 95 4.77 -16.31 -16.25
CA ARG A 95 5.01 -15.24 -17.23
C ARG A 95 3.76 -14.38 -17.43
N ARG A 96 2.59 -15.02 -17.55
CA ARG A 96 1.30 -14.31 -17.67
C ARG A 96 1.00 -13.50 -16.40
N ALA A 97 1.16 -14.13 -15.23
CA ALA A 97 0.93 -13.48 -13.95
C ALA A 97 1.88 -12.30 -13.72
N LEU A 98 3.14 -12.43 -14.11
CA LEU A 98 4.13 -11.35 -14.09
C LEU A 98 3.69 -10.20 -14.98
N TRP A 99 3.28 -10.48 -16.22
CA TRP A 99 2.86 -9.45 -17.16
C TRP A 99 1.65 -8.66 -16.64
N ASN A 100 0.62 -9.36 -16.16
CA ASN A 100 -0.56 -8.72 -15.57
C ASN A 100 -0.19 -7.92 -14.32
N THR A 101 0.70 -8.44 -13.47
CA THR A 101 1.19 -7.73 -12.28
C THR A 101 1.92 -6.45 -12.67
N LEU A 102 2.76 -6.47 -13.70
CA LEU A 102 3.45 -5.28 -14.22
C LEU A 102 2.46 -4.26 -14.78
N GLN A 103 1.44 -4.70 -15.50
CA GLN A 103 0.36 -3.82 -16.00
C GLN A 103 -0.36 -3.13 -14.84
N VAL A 104 -0.77 -3.88 -13.81
CA VAL A 104 -1.42 -3.34 -12.61
C VAL A 104 -0.48 -2.38 -11.86
N MET A 105 0.78 -2.78 -11.69
CA MET A 105 1.82 -2.02 -10.98
C MET A 105 2.13 -0.67 -11.61
N VAL A 106 1.95 -0.53 -12.93
CA VAL A 106 2.13 0.75 -13.63
C VAL A 106 0.82 1.50 -13.74
N ALA A 107 -0.25 0.83 -14.20
CA ALA A 107 -1.52 1.49 -14.50
C ALA A 107 -2.19 2.05 -13.25
N VAL A 108 -2.25 1.29 -12.14
CA VAL A 108 -2.96 1.73 -10.94
C VAL A 108 -2.33 3.00 -10.35
N PRO A 109 -1.01 3.07 -10.08
CA PRO A 109 -0.42 4.30 -9.56
C PRO A 109 -0.53 5.50 -10.51
N VAL A 110 -0.28 5.30 -11.80
CA VAL A 110 -0.32 6.38 -12.80
C VAL A 110 -1.73 6.95 -12.91
N LEU A 111 -2.73 6.10 -13.09
CA LEU A 111 -4.13 6.53 -13.18
C LEU A 111 -4.61 7.15 -11.85
N THR A 112 -4.20 6.60 -10.71
CA THR A 112 -4.50 7.18 -9.40
C THR A 112 -3.96 8.60 -9.28
N VAL A 113 -2.71 8.86 -9.69
CA VAL A 113 -2.12 10.21 -9.68
C VAL A 113 -2.86 11.14 -10.64
N VAL A 114 -3.17 10.67 -11.85
CA VAL A 114 -3.89 11.44 -12.88
C VAL A 114 -5.28 11.87 -12.40
N VAL A 115 -5.97 11.03 -11.62
CA VAL A 115 -7.30 11.34 -11.08
C VAL A 115 -7.24 12.11 -9.76
N ALA A 116 -6.38 11.70 -8.84
CA ALA A 116 -6.34 12.23 -7.48
C ALA A 116 -5.77 13.64 -7.40
N LEU A 117 -4.79 14.01 -8.24
CA LEU A 117 -4.23 15.37 -8.18
C LEU A 117 -5.26 16.44 -8.61
N PRO A 118 -5.94 16.35 -9.76
CA PRO A 118 -6.99 17.29 -10.13
C PRO A 118 -8.11 17.33 -9.08
N LEU A 119 -8.52 16.17 -8.56
CA LEU A 119 -9.53 16.08 -7.52
C LEU A 119 -9.09 16.80 -6.23
N ALA A 120 -7.83 16.63 -5.82
CA ALA A 120 -7.27 17.31 -4.66
C ALA A 120 -7.19 18.83 -4.86
N MET A 121 -6.79 19.29 -6.05
CA MET A 121 -6.78 20.72 -6.38
C MET A 121 -8.18 21.32 -6.33
N MET A 122 -9.18 20.63 -6.90
CA MET A 122 -10.58 21.05 -6.85
C MET A 122 -11.10 21.09 -5.41
N LEU A 123 -10.80 20.09 -4.59
CA LEU A 123 -11.23 20.05 -3.19
C LEU A 123 -10.46 21.02 -2.30
N ASN A 124 -9.26 21.45 -2.70
CA ASN A 124 -8.49 22.45 -1.96
C ASN A 124 -9.09 23.85 -2.07
N SER A 125 -9.76 24.18 -3.19
CA SER A 125 -10.44 25.47 -3.37
C SER A 125 -11.83 25.53 -2.74
N VAL A 126 -12.38 24.40 -2.28
CA VAL A 126 -13.70 24.32 -1.67
C VAL A 126 -13.66 24.87 -0.23
N THR A 127 -14.37 25.97 0.01
CA THR A 127 -14.54 26.58 1.34
C THR A 127 -15.84 26.18 2.04
N ARG A 128 -16.92 25.95 1.28
CA ARG A 128 -18.24 25.54 1.80
C ARG A 128 -18.44 24.03 1.65
N LEU A 129 -19.10 23.39 2.62
CA LEU A 129 -19.37 21.93 2.62
C LEU A 129 -18.12 21.03 2.55
N ARG A 130 -16.95 21.56 2.90
CA ARG A 130 -15.66 20.82 2.85
C ARG A 130 -15.70 19.53 3.65
N ALA A 131 -16.35 19.51 4.82
CA ALA A 131 -16.50 18.32 5.64
C ALA A 131 -17.36 17.25 4.95
N LEU A 132 -18.49 17.65 4.35
CA LEU A 132 -19.40 16.72 3.67
C LEU A 132 -18.75 16.12 2.42
N LEU A 133 -18.11 16.95 1.59
CA LEU A 133 -17.39 16.46 0.41
C LEU A 133 -16.24 15.52 0.79
N ARG A 134 -15.54 15.81 1.89
CA ARG A 134 -14.53 14.92 2.48
C ARG A 134 -15.09 13.57 2.89
N SER A 135 -16.23 13.55 3.55
CA SER A 135 -16.90 12.30 3.91
C SER A 135 -17.32 11.48 2.70
N VAL A 136 -17.88 12.12 1.67
CA VAL A 136 -18.37 11.43 0.47
C VAL A 136 -17.24 10.81 -0.34
N TYR A 137 -16.17 11.56 -0.64
CA TYR A 137 -15.07 11.00 -1.45
C TYR A 137 -14.27 9.94 -0.68
N PHE A 138 -14.26 9.98 0.65
CA PHE A 138 -13.52 9.03 1.49
C PHE A 138 -14.28 7.73 1.75
N LEU A 139 -15.59 7.72 1.47
CA LEU A 139 -16.46 6.56 1.66
C LEU A 139 -15.94 5.26 1.02
N PRO A 140 -15.40 5.25 -0.22
CA PRO A 140 -14.84 4.04 -0.85
C PRO A 140 -13.70 3.40 -0.07
N TYR A 141 -12.94 4.18 0.71
CA TYR A 141 -11.79 3.68 1.45
C TYR A 141 -12.19 3.10 2.82
N VAL A 142 -13.27 3.60 3.41
CA VAL A 142 -13.73 3.18 4.76
C VAL A 142 -14.56 1.89 4.70
N THR A 143 -15.11 1.55 3.53
CA THR A 143 -15.89 0.34 3.34
C THR A 143 -15.01 -0.92 3.30
N SER A 144 -15.54 -2.04 3.82
CA SER A 144 -14.83 -3.33 3.80
C SER A 144 -14.53 -3.78 2.37
N GLY A 145 -13.25 -4.00 2.07
CA GLY A 145 -12.77 -4.32 0.71
C GLY A 145 -13.49 -5.52 0.08
N ILE A 146 -13.77 -6.58 0.84
CA ILE A 146 -14.46 -7.78 0.34
C ILE A 146 -15.89 -7.44 -0.08
N ALA A 147 -16.63 -6.68 0.75
CA ALA A 147 -18.01 -6.30 0.45
C ALA A 147 -18.09 -5.42 -0.81
N VAL A 148 -17.13 -4.51 -0.97
CA VAL A 148 -16.97 -3.65 -2.16
C VAL A 148 -16.76 -4.50 -3.41
N TYR A 149 -15.93 -5.54 -3.36
CA TYR A 149 -15.68 -6.41 -4.52
C TYR A 149 -16.93 -7.18 -4.95
N TYR A 150 -17.73 -7.68 -4.00
CA TYR A 150 -19.02 -8.30 -4.32
C TYR A 150 -20.01 -7.29 -4.91
N ALA A 151 -20.10 -6.09 -4.34
CA ALA A 151 -20.97 -5.03 -4.87
C ALA A 151 -20.62 -4.69 -6.33
N TRP A 152 -19.32 -4.49 -6.63
CA TRP A 152 -18.86 -4.28 -8.01
C TRP A 152 -19.17 -5.48 -8.91
N ARG A 153 -19.00 -6.71 -8.42
CA ARG A 153 -19.33 -7.91 -9.19
C ARG A 153 -20.80 -7.94 -9.62
N TYR A 154 -21.74 -7.50 -8.78
CA TYR A 154 -23.15 -7.38 -9.17
C TYR A 154 -23.37 -6.26 -10.20
N VAL A 155 -22.73 -5.11 -10.01
CA VAL A 155 -22.83 -3.97 -10.94
C VAL A 155 -22.29 -4.31 -12.35
N LEU A 156 -21.29 -5.19 -12.43
CA LEU A 156 -20.55 -5.56 -13.63
C LEU A 156 -21.08 -6.81 -14.36
N GLN A 157 -22.13 -7.44 -13.85
CA GLN A 157 -22.78 -8.59 -14.49
C GLN A 157 -23.40 -8.21 -15.84
N PRO A 158 -23.69 -9.20 -16.70
CA PRO A 158 -24.42 -9.00 -17.97
C PRO A 158 -25.65 -8.10 -17.83
N ASP A 159 -26.51 -8.39 -16.84
CA ASP A 159 -27.73 -7.62 -16.54
C ASP A 159 -27.50 -6.56 -15.44
N GLY A 160 -26.24 -6.21 -15.20
CA GLY A 160 -25.82 -5.28 -14.17
C GLY A 160 -26.09 -3.81 -14.53
N ALA A 161 -26.02 -2.95 -13.51
CA ALA A 161 -26.34 -1.53 -13.64
C ALA A 161 -25.52 -0.81 -14.73
N ILE A 162 -24.26 -1.18 -14.96
CA ILE A 162 -23.43 -0.53 -16.00
C ILE A 162 -23.99 -0.80 -17.40
N ASN A 163 -24.32 -2.05 -17.72
CA ASN A 163 -24.85 -2.39 -19.05
C ASN A 163 -26.24 -1.79 -19.26
N LEU A 164 -27.09 -1.80 -18.22
CA LEU A 164 -28.41 -1.15 -18.28
C LEU A 164 -28.30 0.36 -18.54
N LEU A 165 -27.39 1.05 -17.85
CA LEU A 165 -27.15 2.48 -18.04
C LEU A 165 -26.64 2.77 -19.45
N LEU A 166 -25.66 2.01 -19.94
CA LEU A 166 -25.16 2.16 -21.31
C LEU A 166 -26.26 1.93 -22.35
N GLY A 167 -27.11 0.91 -22.15
CA GLY A 167 -28.28 0.68 -22.99
C GLY A 167 -29.25 1.87 -22.99
N SER A 168 -29.59 2.41 -21.82
CA SER A 168 -30.51 3.56 -21.71
C SER A 168 -29.98 4.86 -22.33
N LEU A 169 -28.66 5.03 -22.37
CA LEU A 169 -28.00 6.20 -22.95
C LEU A 169 -27.75 6.06 -24.46
N GLY A 170 -28.20 4.98 -25.09
CA GLY A 170 -27.93 4.68 -26.49
C GLY A 170 -26.48 4.26 -26.78
N LEU A 171 -25.68 4.02 -25.73
CA LEU A 171 -24.29 3.56 -25.80
C LEU A 171 -24.19 2.03 -25.69
N GLY A 172 -25.25 1.30 -26.10
CA GLY A 172 -25.32 -0.15 -26.00
C GLY A 172 -24.21 -0.89 -26.76
N SER A 173 -23.58 -0.26 -27.75
CA SER A 173 -22.41 -0.81 -28.46
C SER A 173 -21.17 -0.97 -27.57
N LEU A 174 -21.08 -0.21 -26.47
CA LEU A 174 -20.00 -0.32 -25.48
C LEU A 174 -20.31 -1.33 -24.37
N ALA A 175 -21.58 -1.75 -24.26
CA ALA A 175 -22.00 -2.70 -23.24
C ALA A 175 -21.33 -4.06 -23.48
N GLN A 176 -21.02 -4.76 -22.39
CA GLN A 176 -20.41 -6.08 -22.44
C GLN A 176 -21.48 -7.14 -22.16
N PRO A 177 -22.09 -7.76 -23.19
CA PRO A 177 -23.22 -8.67 -23.00
C PRO A 177 -22.86 -9.93 -22.18
N GLN A 178 -21.57 -10.30 -22.12
CA GLN A 178 -21.08 -11.41 -21.28
C GLN A 178 -20.62 -10.93 -19.89
N GLY A 179 -20.86 -9.65 -19.56
CA GLY A 179 -20.36 -9.00 -18.36
C GLY A 179 -18.92 -8.49 -18.53
N TRP A 180 -18.56 -7.48 -17.73
CA TRP A 180 -17.26 -6.80 -17.82
C TRP A 180 -16.08 -7.63 -17.31
N LEU A 181 -16.37 -8.66 -16.54
CA LEU A 181 -15.38 -9.60 -16.00
C LEU A 181 -15.33 -10.92 -16.77
N GLY A 182 -16.25 -11.13 -17.71
CA GLY A 182 -16.37 -12.35 -18.50
C GLY A 182 -15.51 -12.35 -19.79
N ASN A 183 -15.12 -11.16 -20.27
CA ASN A 183 -14.33 -10.99 -21.49
C ASN A 183 -12.83 -10.77 -21.14
N PRO A 184 -11.90 -11.55 -21.74
CA PRO A 184 -10.45 -11.40 -21.54
C PRO A 184 -9.93 -9.96 -21.71
N ASP A 185 -10.47 -9.21 -22.66
CA ASP A 185 -9.98 -7.89 -23.03
C ASP A 185 -10.42 -6.80 -22.05
N THR A 186 -11.54 -7.01 -21.34
CA THR A 186 -12.13 -6.01 -20.45
C THR A 186 -11.96 -6.35 -18.97
N ALA A 187 -11.72 -7.62 -18.62
CA ALA A 187 -11.62 -8.06 -17.23
C ALA A 187 -10.48 -7.35 -16.47
N LEU A 188 -9.24 -7.40 -16.97
CA LEU A 188 -8.11 -6.78 -16.28
C LEU A 188 -8.21 -5.24 -16.23
N PRO A 189 -8.54 -4.53 -17.33
CA PRO A 189 -8.79 -3.09 -17.27
C PRO A 189 -9.88 -2.70 -16.27
N THR A 190 -10.98 -3.47 -16.19
CA THR A 190 -12.06 -3.22 -15.23
C THR A 190 -11.55 -3.35 -13.79
N LEU A 191 -10.77 -4.38 -13.48
CA LEU A 191 -10.18 -4.53 -12.15
C LEU A 191 -9.21 -3.38 -11.81
N ILE A 192 -8.40 -2.94 -12.79
CA ILE A 192 -7.51 -1.78 -12.63
C ILE A 192 -8.33 -0.53 -12.30
N LEU A 193 -9.45 -0.27 -12.97
CA LEU A 193 -10.30 0.89 -12.70
C LEU A 193 -10.88 0.87 -11.28
N ILE A 194 -11.28 -0.30 -10.78
CA ILE A 194 -11.79 -0.45 -9.41
C ILE A 194 -10.67 -0.25 -8.37
N LEU A 195 -9.46 -0.74 -8.66
CA LEU A 195 -8.29 -0.49 -7.83
C LEU A 195 -7.94 1.00 -7.78
N VAL A 196 -7.98 1.69 -8.92
CA VAL A 196 -7.78 3.15 -9.00
C VAL A 196 -8.86 3.87 -8.19
N TRP A 197 -10.13 3.53 -8.40
CA TRP A 197 -11.26 4.10 -7.64
C TRP A 197 -11.09 3.93 -6.13
N SER A 198 -10.60 2.77 -5.67
CA SER A 198 -10.35 2.49 -4.26
C SER A 198 -9.13 3.25 -3.71
N SER A 199 -8.17 3.60 -4.57
CA SER A 199 -6.90 4.25 -4.20
C SER A 199 -6.97 5.79 -4.23
N VAL A 200 -7.84 6.34 -5.07
CA VAL A 200 -8.04 7.80 -5.24
C VAL A 200 -8.31 8.53 -3.92
N PRO A 201 -9.13 8.03 -2.96
CA PRO A 201 -9.41 8.77 -1.73
C PRO A 201 -8.16 9.04 -0.89
N VAL A 202 -7.30 8.04 -0.71
CA VAL A 202 -6.05 8.19 0.06
C VAL A 202 -5.06 9.09 -0.68
N ALA A 203 -4.89 8.88 -1.98
CA ALA A 203 -4.01 9.72 -2.80
C ALA A 203 -4.46 11.20 -2.79
N THR A 204 -5.77 11.45 -2.87
CA THR A 204 -6.36 12.79 -2.81
C THR A 204 -6.10 13.44 -1.45
N LEU A 205 -6.25 12.69 -0.36
CA LEU A 205 -5.97 13.20 0.99
C LEU A 205 -4.49 13.56 1.18
N LEU A 206 -3.58 12.73 0.66
CA LEU A 206 -2.14 13.00 0.68
C LEU A 206 -1.81 14.26 -0.13
N TYR A 207 -2.32 14.39 -1.36
CA TYR A 207 -2.13 15.59 -2.15
C TYR A 207 -2.73 16.84 -1.51
N LEU A 208 -3.90 16.73 -0.89
CA LEU A 208 -4.55 17.84 -0.21
C LEU A 208 -3.70 18.35 0.96
N SER A 209 -3.11 17.43 1.72
CA SER A 209 -2.17 17.78 2.81
C SER A 209 -0.91 18.46 2.27
N GLY A 210 -0.40 17.99 1.13
CA GLY A 210 0.71 18.62 0.42
C GLY A 210 0.42 20.03 -0.08
N LEU A 211 -0.71 20.19 -0.76
CA LEU A 211 -1.16 21.48 -1.28
C LEU A 211 -1.34 22.51 -0.16
N GLN A 212 -1.75 22.07 1.04
CA GLN A 212 -1.92 22.93 2.21
C GLN A 212 -0.61 23.30 2.90
N ALA A 213 0.47 22.55 2.65
CA ALA A 213 1.80 22.86 3.16
C ALA A 213 2.59 23.84 2.25
N ILE A 214 2.13 24.07 1.02
CA ILE A 214 2.75 25.04 0.10
C ILE A 214 2.41 26.45 0.58
N ASP A 215 3.42 27.30 0.78
CA ASP A 215 3.23 28.71 1.12
C ASP A 215 2.50 29.45 -0.02
N GLY A 216 1.36 30.07 0.31
CA GLY A 216 0.56 30.85 -0.62
C GLY A 216 1.35 32.00 -1.27
N ASN A 217 2.34 32.57 -0.56
CA ASN A 217 3.18 33.65 -1.06
C ASN A 217 3.93 33.26 -2.34
N VAL A 218 4.34 31.99 -2.47
CA VAL A 218 5.04 31.51 -3.67
C VAL A 218 4.11 31.50 -4.89
N ILE A 219 2.83 31.19 -4.67
CA ILE A 219 1.81 31.16 -5.72
C ILE A 219 1.42 32.59 -6.11
N GLU A 220 1.25 33.48 -5.13
CA GLU A 220 0.93 34.90 -5.36
C GLU A 220 2.05 35.63 -6.08
N ALA A 221 3.31 35.41 -5.69
CA ALA A 221 4.47 35.98 -6.39
C ALA A 221 4.51 35.57 -7.87
N ALA A 222 4.28 34.29 -8.16
CA ALA A 222 4.23 33.81 -9.54
C ALA A 222 3.08 34.44 -10.35
N GLN A 223 1.93 34.71 -9.71
CA GLN A 223 0.82 35.39 -10.37
C GLN A 223 1.13 36.87 -10.64
N ILE A 224 1.83 37.56 -9.74
CA ILE A 224 2.32 38.94 -9.94
C ILE A 224 3.30 38.99 -11.12
N ASP A 225 4.15 37.97 -11.27
CA ASP A 225 5.08 37.80 -12.40
C ASP A 225 4.37 37.40 -13.73
N GLY A 226 3.03 37.34 -13.74
CA GLY A 226 2.23 37.04 -14.94
C GLY A 226 2.18 35.55 -15.31
N ALA A 227 2.54 34.64 -14.41
CA ALA A 227 2.51 33.21 -14.69
C ALA A 227 1.06 32.68 -14.82
N ALA A 228 0.72 32.15 -15.99
CA ALA A 228 -0.57 31.48 -16.18
C ALA A 228 -0.74 30.23 -15.27
N PRO A 229 -1.98 29.84 -14.89
CA PRO A 229 -2.23 28.72 -13.98
C PRO A 229 -1.57 27.39 -14.37
N ARG A 230 -1.48 27.11 -15.67
CA ARG A 230 -0.76 25.93 -16.21
C ARG A 230 0.74 25.94 -15.91
N HIS A 231 1.36 27.11 -15.90
CA HIS A 231 2.77 27.28 -15.57
C HIS A 231 3.01 27.11 -14.08
N VAL A 232 2.14 27.70 -13.24
CA VAL A 232 2.15 27.52 -11.78
C VAL A 232 2.00 26.04 -11.42
N LEU A 233 1.05 25.33 -12.06
CA LEU A 233 0.87 23.90 -11.84
C LEU A 233 2.13 23.10 -12.19
N ARG A 234 2.67 23.28 -13.40
CA ARG A 234 3.77 22.46 -13.92
C ARG A 234 5.12 22.76 -13.27
N HIS A 235 5.39 24.02 -12.92
CA HIS A 235 6.72 24.45 -12.47
C HIS A 235 6.82 24.76 -10.98
N ILE A 236 5.69 24.94 -10.27
CA ILE A 236 5.70 25.22 -8.83
C ILE A 236 5.02 24.08 -8.08
N ILE A 237 3.73 23.85 -8.34
CA ILE A 237 2.93 22.88 -7.57
C ILE A 237 3.43 21.45 -7.78
N TRP A 238 3.57 21.00 -9.02
CA TRP A 238 3.97 19.62 -9.32
C TRP A 238 5.36 19.25 -8.77
N PRO A 239 6.40 20.10 -8.91
CA PRO A 239 7.69 19.85 -8.29
C PRO A 239 7.64 19.81 -6.75
N LEU A 240 6.88 20.71 -6.11
CA LEU A 240 6.72 20.72 -4.64
C LEU A 240 5.93 19.50 -4.14
N LEU A 241 5.00 18.97 -4.93
CA LEU A 241 4.24 17.76 -4.60
C LEU A 241 4.99 16.46 -4.97
N ARG A 242 6.14 16.53 -5.63
CA ARG A 242 6.90 15.35 -6.06
C ARG A 242 7.16 14.33 -4.94
N PRO A 243 7.51 14.70 -3.69
CA PRO A 243 7.68 13.73 -2.60
C PRO A 243 6.39 12.95 -2.30
N ILE A 244 5.23 13.60 -2.44
CA ILE A 244 3.92 12.99 -2.20
C ILE A 244 3.53 12.09 -3.37
N THR A 245 3.75 12.53 -4.62
CA THR A 245 3.57 11.69 -5.80
C THR A 245 4.41 10.41 -5.70
N ILE A 246 5.66 10.54 -5.28
CA ILE A 246 6.57 9.42 -5.03
C ILE A 246 5.99 8.46 -3.99
N ALA A 247 5.51 8.98 -2.85
CA ALA A 247 4.89 8.15 -1.82
C ALA A 247 3.67 7.38 -2.33
N ILE A 248 2.77 8.05 -3.07
CA ILE A 248 1.58 7.42 -3.68
C ILE A 248 1.99 6.31 -4.66
N VAL A 249 3.00 6.57 -5.50
CA VAL A 249 3.49 5.58 -6.46
C VAL A 249 4.11 4.38 -5.75
N LEU A 250 4.93 4.61 -4.72
CA LEU A 250 5.53 3.52 -3.95
C LEU A 250 4.47 2.65 -3.25
N LEU A 251 3.44 3.26 -2.68
CA LEU A 251 2.32 2.53 -2.06
C LEU A 251 1.58 1.67 -3.10
N GLY A 252 1.25 2.24 -4.26
CA GLY A 252 0.54 1.49 -5.29
C GLY A 252 1.40 0.38 -5.94
N VAL A 253 2.71 0.58 -6.10
CA VAL A 253 3.63 -0.48 -6.54
C VAL A 253 3.70 -1.60 -5.50
N ARG A 254 3.81 -1.25 -4.22
CA ARG A 254 3.78 -2.21 -3.11
C ARG A 254 2.49 -3.01 -3.13
N ASP A 255 1.35 -2.36 -3.33
CA ASP A 255 0.03 -3.02 -3.38
C ASP A 255 -0.11 -3.94 -4.58
N ALA A 256 0.40 -3.58 -5.75
CA ALA A 256 0.35 -4.45 -6.93
C ALA A 256 1.18 -5.75 -6.76
N LEU A 257 2.28 -5.72 -6.01
CA LEU A 257 3.16 -6.88 -5.84
C LEU A 257 2.53 -8.00 -4.99
N HIS A 258 1.74 -7.66 -3.97
CA HIS A 258 1.16 -8.63 -3.05
C HIS A 258 -0.38 -8.65 -3.06
N GLY A 259 -1.02 -7.66 -3.68
CA GLY A 259 -2.47 -7.54 -3.74
C GLY A 259 -3.08 -8.63 -4.62
N PHE A 260 -3.90 -9.50 -4.01
CA PHE A 260 -4.56 -10.61 -4.72
C PHE A 260 -6.06 -10.69 -4.49
N GLN A 261 -6.58 -10.05 -3.44
CA GLN A 261 -7.96 -10.27 -2.96
C GLN A 261 -9.00 -9.90 -4.01
N ILE A 262 -8.84 -8.75 -4.70
CA ILE A 262 -9.76 -8.33 -5.75
C ILE A 262 -9.78 -9.34 -6.92
N PHE A 263 -8.61 -9.80 -7.35
CA PHE A 263 -8.47 -10.79 -8.43
C PHE A 263 -9.03 -12.14 -8.03
N LEU A 264 -8.89 -12.53 -6.76
CA LEU A 264 -9.48 -13.76 -6.23
C LEU A 264 -11.01 -13.70 -6.21
N ILE A 265 -11.56 -12.62 -5.65
CA ILE A 265 -12.99 -12.51 -5.34
C ILE A 265 -13.83 -12.20 -6.58
N MET A 266 -13.31 -11.35 -7.47
CA MET A 266 -14.07 -10.85 -8.61
C MET A 266 -13.99 -11.77 -9.83
N THR A 267 -12.81 -12.30 -10.13
CA THR A 267 -12.58 -13.10 -11.35
C THR A 267 -12.02 -14.48 -11.07
N ASN A 268 -11.45 -14.70 -9.88
CA ASN A 268 -10.59 -15.83 -9.60
C ASN A 268 -9.60 -16.04 -10.78
N GLY A 269 -8.86 -14.99 -11.15
CA GLY A 269 -7.87 -15.03 -12.23
C GLY A 269 -8.40 -15.16 -13.66
N GLY A 270 -9.71 -15.40 -13.84
CA GLY A 270 -10.34 -15.58 -15.13
C GLY A 270 -10.56 -14.28 -15.94
N PRO A 271 -11.08 -14.41 -17.17
CA PRO A 271 -11.23 -15.65 -17.93
C PRO A 271 -9.87 -16.13 -18.46
N GLY A 272 -9.62 -17.44 -18.55
CA GLY A 272 -8.40 -18.00 -19.13
C GLY A 272 -7.08 -17.52 -18.49
N GLY A 273 -7.12 -17.05 -17.25
CA GLY A 273 -5.96 -16.51 -16.54
C GLY A 273 -5.55 -15.07 -16.91
N HIS A 274 -6.38 -14.35 -17.66
CA HIS A 274 -6.11 -12.95 -18.08
C HIS A 274 -6.09 -11.96 -16.91
N THR A 275 -6.53 -12.38 -15.72
CA THR A 275 -6.43 -11.57 -14.49
C THR A 275 -5.60 -12.24 -13.40
N ASP A 276 -4.85 -13.30 -13.74
CA ASP A 276 -3.89 -13.87 -12.80
C ASP A 276 -2.77 -12.86 -12.51
N VAL A 277 -2.50 -12.61 -11.23
CA VAL A 277 -1.37 -11.80 -10.76
C VAL A 277 -0.49 -12.64 -9.84
N LEU A 278 0.76 -12.23 -9.64
CA LEU A 278 1.74 -13.01 -8.88
C LEU A 278 1.30 -13.25 -7.43
N GLY A 279 0.63 -12.27 -6.81
CA GLY A 279 0.03 -12.44 -5.49
C GLY A 279 -1.05 -13.55 -5.47
N LEU A 280 -1.90 -13.60 -6.49
CA LEU A 280 -2.95 -14.62 -6.61
C LEU A 280 -2.36 -16.01 -6.88
N MET A 281 -1.35 -16.09 -7.74
CA MET A 281 -0.61 -17.33 -7.99
C MET A 281 0.03 -17.86 -6.71
N THR A 282 0.69 -16.99 -5.94
CA THR A 282 1.29 -17.35 -4.64
C THR A 282 0.24 -17.87 -3.66
N TYR A 283 -0.90 -17.17 -3.55
CA TYR A 283 -2.01 -17.59 -2.70
C TYR A 283 -2.56 -18.96 -3.12
N ARG A 284 -2.75 -19.20 -4.43
CA ARG A 284 -3.24 -20.48 -4.94
C ARG A 284 -2.28 -21.63 -4.68
N LEU A 285 -1.00 -21.43 -4.95
CA LEU A 285 0.04 -22.43 -4.68
C LEU A 285 0.15 -22.73 -3.19
N SER A 286 -0.15 -21.76 -2.33
CA SER A 286 -0.10 -21.95 -0.88
C SER A 286 -1.33 -22.67 -0.31
N PHE A 287 -2.53 -22.32 -0.79
CA PHE A 287 -3.77 -22.66 -0.09
C PHE A 287 -4.87 -23.30 -0.95
N MET A 288 -4.79 -23.22 -2.27
CA MET A 288 -5.85 -23.71 -3.17
C MET A 288 -5.46 -24.95 -3.98
N LYS A 289 -4.32 -25.57 -3.66
CA LYS A 289 -3.85 -26.83 -4.29
C LYS A 289 -4.11 -28.08 -3.42
N GLY A 290 -4.94 -27.97 -2.38
CA GLY A 290 -5.29 -29.09 -1.51
C GLY A 290 -4.08 -29.65 -0.77
N LEU A 291 -3.86 -30.97 -0.84
CA LEU A 291 -2.73 -31.67 -0.20
C LEU A 291 -1.48 -31.78 -1.09
N ALA A 292 -1.48 -31.14 -2.27
CA ALA A 292 -0.30 -31.14 -3.14
C ALA A 292 0.88 -30.41 -2.45
N PRO A 293 2.13 -30.89 -2.62
CA PRO A 293 3.30 -30.34 -1.91
C PRO A 293 3.83 -29.03 -2.54
N THR A 294 2.94 -28.04 -2.74
CA THR A 294 3.22 -26.80 -3.48
C THR A 294 3.67 -25.64 -2.60
N LEU A 295 3.71 -25.77 -1.27
CA LEU A 295 4.15 -24.69 -0.37
C LEU A 295 5.62 -24.30 -0.60
N GLY A 296 6.45 -25.25 -1.03
CA GLY A 296 7.84 -25.01 -1.43
C GLY A 296 7.94 -24.09 -2.64
N VAL A 297 7.19 -24.42 -3.69
CA VAL A 297 7.07 -23.60 -4.90
C VAL A 297 6.47 -22.22 -4.58
N ALA A 298 5.44 -22.16 -3.74
CA ALA A 298 4.85 -20.90 -3.29
C ALA A 298 5.87 -20.02 -2.54
N SER A 299 6.68 -20.63 -1.68
CA SER A 299 7.75 -19.95 -0.95
C SER A 299 8.84 -19.43 -1.90
N ALA A 300 9.23 -20.23 -2.90
CA ALA A 300 10.17 -19.81 -3.94
C ALA A 300 9.64 -18.59 -4.71
N LEU A 301 8.36 -18.60 -5.11
CA LEU A 301 7.72 -17.45 -5.75
C LEU A 301 7.69 -16.22 -4.83
N GLY A 302 7.37 -16.40 -3.55
CA GLY A 302 7.42 -15.31 -2.55
C GLY A 302 8.81 -14.68 -2.43
N TRP A 303 9.87 -15.48 -2.45
CA TRP A 303 11.25 -14.97 -2.43
C TRP A 303 11.66 -14.28 -3.73
N LEU A 304 11.18 -14.74 -4.89
CA LEU A 304 11.37 -14.02 -6.15
C LEU A 304 10.66 -12.66 -6.14
N LEU A 305 9.43 -12.61 -5.60
CA LEU A 305 8.69 -11.36 -5.41
C LEU A 305 9.43 -10.40 -4.46
N PHE A 306 9.94 -10.91 -3.34
CA PHE A 306 10.74 -10.12 -2.40
C PHE A 306 12.01 -9.57 -3.07
N ALA A 307 12.76 -10.41 -3.79
CA ALA A 307 13.95 -9.98 -4.53
C ALA A 307 13.60 -8.89 -5.56
N GLY A 308 12.50 -9.07 -6.32
CA GLY A 308 11.97 -8.07 -7.24
C GLY A 308 11.64 -6.75 -6.55
N ALA A 309 10.94 -6.80 -5.42
CA ALA A 309 10.58 -5.61 -4.64
C ALA A 309 11.82 -4.85 -4.13
N VAL A 310 12.83 -5.57 -3.65
CA VAL A 310 14.11 -4.98 -3.20
C VAL A 310 14.83 -4.32 -4.37
N LEU A 311 14.93 -4.99 -5.52
CA LEU A 311 15.57 -4.43 -6.72
C LEU A 311 14.87 -3.15 -7.19
N MET A 312 13.53 -3.15 -7.21
CA MET A 312 12.74 -1.96 -7.54
C MET A 312 12.97 -0.83 -6.55
N THR A 313 12.96 -1.13 -5.25
CA THR A 313 13.20 -0.14 -4.18
C THR A 313 14.60 0.47 -4.29
N LEU A 314 15.63 -0.33 -4.55
CA LEU A 314 17.00 0.13 -4.74
C LEU A 314 17.14 1.00 -6.01
N ALA A 315 16.52 0.58 -7.11
CA ALA A 315 16.52 1.35 -8.36
C ALA A 315 15.82 2.71 -8.18
N PHE A 316 14.74 2.74 -7.41
CA PHE A 316 13.99 3.95 -7.11
C PHE A 316 14.73 4.88 -6.15
N GLY A 317 15.26 4.35 -5.05
CA GLY A 317 16.02 5.13 -4.05
C GLY A 317 17.26 5.81 -4.61
N ARG A 318 17.91 5.21 -5.63
CA ARG A 318 19.04 5.83 -6.35
C ARG A 318 18.65 7.01 -7.25
N ARG A 319 17.39 7.10 -7.69
CA ARG A 319 16.90 8.18 -8.57
C ARG A 319 16.27 9.36 -7.82
N VAL A 320 15.98 9.18 -6.53
CA VAL A 320 15.34 10.20 -5.68
C VAL A 320 16.37 10.98 -4.85
N ARG A 321 17.58 10.44 -4.66
CA ARG A 321 18.75 11.20 -4.22
C ARG A 321 19.31 12.01 -5.37
#